data_AF-A0A1H0CQF7-F1
#
_entry.id   AF-A0A1H0CQF7-F1
#
_cell.length_a   1.000
_cell.length_b   1.000
_cell.length_c   1.000
_cell.angle_alpha   90.00
_cell.angle_beta   90.00
_cell.angle_gamma   90.00
#
_symmetry.space_group_name_H-M   'P 1'
#
loop_
_entity.id
_entity.type
_entity.pdbx_description
1 polymer ?
#
loop_
_entity_poly.entity_id
_entity_poly.type
_entity_poly.pdbx_seq_one_letter_code
_entity_poly.pdbx_strand_id
1 'polypeptide(L)'
;MRPPFPPQGPHRHGRDRGEHGGGPFPGGPFAAAFAGAGRGFPGRGGGRGRGPGGPGGRGRGADAPPPVDRAEVAGWFTGRLPDDWTTVAPELIVDRDEITVVVTVPEPPTEADETPAAAEAARSGRIARFREDTRARRVEIAEAAQERFGRTVSWGARCGEVTELFTTVSAPVMTRLRQSERLVLDTLVDAGVARSRSDALVWSVRLVGQHADEWLTQLREAMQSVEEVRAQGPKLG
;
A
#
# COMPACT_ATOMS: atom_id res chain seq x y z
N MET A 1 82.98 -31.12 -11.33
CA MET A 1 83.10 -29.64 -11.32
C MET A 1 81.95 -29.07 -10.49
N ARG A 2 82.17 -28.02 -9.68
CA ARG A 2 81.24 -27.43 -8.69
C ARG A 2 81.71 -25.98 -8.41
N PRO A 3 80.90 -25.06 -7.88
CA PRO A 3 79.52 -24.61 -8.19
C PRO A 3 79.59 -23.20 -8.88
N PRO A 4 78.65 -22.21 -8.78
CA PRO A 4 78.20 -21.54 -7.53
C PRO A 4 76.70 -21.11 -7.41
N PHE A 5 76.28 -20.78 -6.18
CA PHE A 5 75.15 -19.88 -5.77
C PHE A 5 75.78 -18.51 -5.34
N PRO A 6 75.07 -17.40 -4.94
CA PRO A 6 73.69 -17.19 -4.43
C PRO A 6 72.97 -16.05 -5.26
N PRO A 7 72.19 -15.02 -4.79
CA PRO A 7 71.58 -14.70 -3.48
C PRO A 7 70.14 -14.11 -3.41
N GLN A 8 69.50 -14.32 -2.24
CA GLN A 8 68.70 -13.39 -1.39
C GLN A 8 67.63 -12.41 -1.97
N GLY A 9 66.40 -12.46 -1.43
CA GLY A 9 65.41 -11.36 -1.50
C GLY A 9 64.01 -11.75 -0.94
N PRO A 10 63.39 -11.02 0.03
CA PRO A 10 62.14 -11.44 0.68
C PRO A 10 60.89 -10.70 0.18
N HIS A 11 59.74 -11.38 0.09
CA HIS A 11 58.43 -10.75 -0.08
C HIS A 11 57.45 -11.07 1.05
N ARG A 12 56.66 -10.06 1.44
CA ARG A 12 55.75 -10.04 2.60
C ARG A 12 54.29 -10.29 2.20
N HIS A 13 53.53 -10.71 3.22
CA HIS A 13 52.12 -10.36 3.49
C HIS A 13 51.00 -10.86 2.58
N GLY A 14 49.82 -11.01 3.21
CA GLY A 14 48.52 -10.94 2.52
C GLY A 14 47.79 -12.27 2.31
N ARG A 15 47.22 -12.86 3.38
CA ARG A 15 45.95 -13.58 3.22
C ARG A 15 44.84 -12.68 3.73
N ASP A 16 44.07 -12.13 2.79
CA ASP A 16 42.85 -11.40 3.09
C ASP A 16 41.85 -12.27 3.87
N ARG A 17 41.13 -11.62 4.77
CA ARG A 17 39.85 -12.13 5.25
C ARG A 17 38.78 -11.60 4.30
N GLY A 18 38.05 -12.49 3.64
CA GLY A 18 36.92 -12.08 2.82
C GLY A 18 35.79 -11.49 3.68
N GLU A 19 35.55 -10.19 3.58
CA GLU A 19 34.34 -9.55 4.09
C GLU A 19 33.19 -9.77 3.10
N HIS A 20 32.43 -10.87 3.27
CA HIS A 20 31.14 -11.03 2.59
C HIS A 20 30.04 -10.34 3.40
N GLY A 21 29.92 -9.02 3.20
CA GLY A 21 28.91 -8.14 3.81
C GLY A 21 27.96 -7.49 2.81
N GLY A 22 27.59 -8.19 1.73
CA GLY A 22 26.69 -7.66 0.70
C GLY A 22 25.21 -7.78 1.10
N GLY A 23 24.57 -6.66 1.45
CA GLY A 23 23.11 -6.57 1.53
C GLY A 23 22.44 -6.67 0.14
N PRO A 24 21.13 -6.99 0.06
CA PRO A 24 20.53 -7.52 -1.17
C PRO A 24 20.29 -6.51 -2.32
N PHE A 25 20.65 -5.23 -2.19
CA PHE A 25 20.34 -4.21 -3.21
C PHE A 25 21.45 -3.14 -3.36
N PRO A 26 22.50 -3.39 -4.17
CA PRO A 26 23.43 -2.34 -4.59
C PRO A 26 22.87 -1.57 -5.80
N GLY A 27 22.70 -0.24 -5.68
CA GLY A 27 22.50 0.66 -6.83
C GLY A 27 21.20 1.47 -6.90
N GLY A 28 20.24 1.28 -5.98
CA GLY A 28 19.00 2.07 -5.95
C GLY A 28 19.15 3.48 -5.37
N PRO A 29 18.18 4.40 -5.59
CA PRO A 29 18.24 5.81 -5.19
C PRO A 29 18.30 6.05 -3.66
N PHE A 30 18.14 5.00 -2.85
CA PHE A 30 18.19 5.06 -1.39
C PHE A 30 19.57 4.73 -0.77
N ALA A 31 20.59 4.43 -1.57
CA ALA A 31 21.93 4.05 -1.07
C ALA A 31 22.56 5.12 -0.14
N ALA A 32 22.28 6.41 -0.37
CA ALA A 32 22.79 7.50 0.47
C ALA A 32 22.05 7.68 1.80
N ALA A 33 20.80 7.22 1.92
CA ALA A 33 19.93 7.53 3.06
C ALA A 33 20.33 6.82 4.37
N PHE A 34 21.13 5.74 4.30
CA PHE A 34 21.54 4.95 5.47
C PHE A 34 23.05 5.01 5.78
N ALA A 35 23.84 5.77 5.02
CA ALA A 35 25.30 5.86 5.19
C ALA A 35 25.75 6.74 6.39
N GLY A 36 24.83 7.40 7.10
CA GLY A 36 25.14 8.44 8.10
C GLY A 36 25.11 8.05 9.58
N ALA A 37 24.66 6.84 9.94
CA ALA A 37 24.38 6.47 11.35
C ALA A 37 25.63 5.98 12.14
N GLY A 38 26.78 6.64 11.94
CA GLY A 38 28.06 6.27 12.55
C GLY A 38 28.38 6.98 13.87
N ARG A 39 27.64 6.71 14.97
CA ARG A 39 28.10 7.02 16.34
C ARG A 39 27.86 5.86 17.29
N GLY A 40 28.95 5.33 17.85
CA GLY A 40 28.90 4.20 18.78
C GLY A 40 28.32 4.56 20.14
N PHE A 41 27.55 3.64 20.71
CA PHE A 41 27.13 3.66 22.11
C PHE A 41 28.17 2.95 22.98
N PRO A 42 28.56 3.50 24.16
CA PRO A 42 29.43 2.80 25.09
C PRO A 42 28.64 1.68 25.80
N GLY A 43 29.18 0.46 25.76
CA GLY A 43 28.57 -0.69 26.44
C GLY A 43 28.81 -0.68 27.96
N ARG A 44 27.79 -1.08 28.72
CA ARG A 44 27.94 -1.54 30.11
C ARG A 44 27.08 -2.79 30.29
N GLY A 45 27.70 -3.92 30.62
CA GLY A 45 27.05 -5.23 30.56
C GLY A 45 26.53 -5.76 31.89
N GLY A 46 26.03 -7.00 31.86
CA GLY A 46 25.93 -7.88 33.03
C GLY A 46 24.53 -8.04 33.63
N GLY A 47 23.78 -9.06 33.20
CA GLY A 47 22.54 -9.48 33.85
C GLY A 47 21.98 -10.78 33.25
N ARG A 48 22.25 -11.93 33.90
CA ARG A 48 21.63 -13.21 33.52
C ARG A 48 20.23 -13.32 34.13
N GLY A 49 19.24 -13.73 33.34
CA GLY A 49 17.90 -14.07 33.82
C GLY A 49 17.16 -14.98 32.83
N ARG A 50 17.31 -16.30 32.99
CA ARG A 50 16.63 -17.31 32.15
C ARG A 50 15.40 -17.83 32.89
N GLY A 51 14.21 -17.37 32.51
CA GLY A 51 12.93 -17.94 32.94
C GLY A 51 12.32 -18.83 31.84
N PRO A 52 11.81 -20.04 32.15
CA PRO A 52 11.16 -20.90 31.16
C PRO A 52 9.63 -20.76 31.15
N GLY A 53 9.02 -20.89 29.98
CA GLY A 53 7.59 -21.25 29.83
C GLY A 53 6.60 -20.10 29.69
N GLY A 54 6.16 -19.86 28.45
CA GLY A 54 5.00 -19.01 28.13
C GLY A 54 4.63 -19.20 26.65
N PRO A 55 3.50 -19.87 26.33
CA PRO A 55 3.17 -20.22 24.94
C PRO A 55 2.48 -19.07 24.20
N GLY A 56 2.66 -19.03 22.87
CA GLY A 56 1.84 -18.25 21.95
C GLY A 56 2.41 -16.88 21.61
N GLY A 57 2.89 -16.74 20.37
CA GLY A 57 3.26 -15.44 19.81
C GLY A 57 2.03 -14.54 19.66
N ARG A 58 1.91 -13.51 20.51
CA ARG A 58 0.95 -12.41 20.34
C ARG A 58 1.41 -11.48 19.20
N GLY A 59 1.31 -12.00 17.98
CA GLY A 59 1.76 -11.35 16.74
C GLY A 59 0.70 -11.33 15.63
N ARG A 60 -0.56 -11.65 15.94
CA ARG A 60 -1.68 -11.57 14.99
C ARG A 60 -2.71 -10.58 15.52
N GLY A 61 -3.07 -9.58 14.72
CA GLY A 61 -4.01 -8.54 15.12
C GLY A 61 -5.39 -9.12 15.38
N ALA A 62 -5.84 -9.08 16.63
CA ALA A 62 -7.12 -9.64 17.07
C ALA A 62 -8.35 -8.77 16.71
N ASP A 63 -8.11 -7.69 15.96
CA ASP A 63 -9.05 -6.58 15.72
C ASP A 63 -9.07 -6.23 14.20
N ALA A 64 -8.96 -7.28 13.37
CA ALA A 64 -9.15 -7.21 11.93
C ALA A 64 -10.39 -8.06 11.60
N PRO A 65 -11.40 -7.51 10.89
CA PRO A 65 -12.43 -8.37 10.33
C PRO A 65 -11.77 -9.38 9.39
N PRO A 66 -12.33 -10.60 9.24
CA PRO A 66 -11.74 -11.63 8.38
C PRO A 66 -11.57 -11.10 6.95
N PRO A 67 -10.60 -11.64 6.18
CA PRO A 67 -10.49 -11.33 4.76
C PRO A 67 -11.78 -11.75 4.06
N VAL A 68 -12.36 -10.83 3.28
CA VAL A 68 -13.56 -11.07 2.47
C VAL A 68 -13.14 -11.36 1.03
N ASP A 69 -13.88 -12.25 0.36
CA ASP A 69 -13.71 -12.45 -1.07
C ASP A 69 -14.34 -11.27 -1.83
N ARG A 70 -13.57 -10.67 -2.75
CA ARG A 70 -14.05 -9.58 -3.61
C ARG A 70 -15.19 -10.03 -4.53
N ALA A 71 -15.17 -11.30 -4.97
CA ALA A 71 -16.25 -11.85 -5.79
C ALA A 71 -17.55 -12.02 -4.99
N GLU A 72 -17.47 -12.41 -3.72
CA GLU A 72 -18.62 -12.50 -2.82
C GLU A 72 -19.21 -11.10 -2.56
N VAL A 73 -18.37 -10.11 -2.24
CA VAL A 73 -18.81 -8.72 -2.04
C VAL A 73 -19.49 -8.19 -3.30
N ALA A 74 -18.90 -8.41 -4.48
CA ALA A 74 -19.49 -8.00 -5.75
C ALA A 74 -20.86 -8.66 -6.00
N GLY A 75 -20.96 -9.98 -5.87
CA GLY A 75 -22.22 -10.70 -6.05
C GLY A 75 -23.31 -10.25 -5.07
N TRP A 76 -22.94 -9.95 -3.82
CA TRP A 76 -23.88 -9.44 -2.82
C TRP A 76 -24.40 -8.04 -3.17
N PHE A 77 -23.52 -7.10 -3.56
CA PHE A 77 -23.96 -5.76 -3.97
C PHE A 77 -24.82 -5.79 -5.22
N THR A 78 -24.45 -6.58 -6.24
CA THR A 78 -25.27 -6.78 -7.45
C THR A 78 -26.68 -7.28 -7.13
N GLY A 79 -26.84 -8.17 -6.14
CA GLY A 79 -28.16 -8.68 -5.73
C GLY A 79 -28.91 -7.79 -4.72
N ARG A 80 -28.32 -6.71 -4.21
CA ARG A 80 -28.88 -5.89 -3.12
C ARG A 80 -29.15 -4.44 -3.49
N LEU A 81 -28.45 -3.91 -4.49
CA LEU A 81 -28.69 -2.59 -5.06
C LEU A 81 -30.02 -2.56 -5.84
N PRO A 82 -30.74 -1.44 -5.85
CA PRO A 82 -31.93 -1.27 -6.69
C PRO A 82 -31.58 -1.26 -8.20
N ASP A 83 -32.42 -1.90 -9.02
CA ASP A 83 -32.22 -2.02 -10.47
C ASP A 83 -32.15 -0.64 -11.17
N ASP A 84 -32.86 0.37 -10.64
CA ASP A 84 -32.85 1.75 -11.15
C ASP A 84 -31.50 2.47 -10.94
N TRP A 85 -30.61 1.93 -10.10
CA TRP A 85 -29.26 2.44 -9.88
C TRP A 85 -28.21 1.67 -10.68
N THR A 86 -28.51 0.45 -11.13
CA THR A 86 -27.53 -0.49 -11.68
C THR A 86 -27.77 -0.81 -13.16
N THR A 87 -28.06 0.21 -13.96
CA THR A 87 -28.00 0.11 -15.44
C THR A 87 -26.60 -0.28 -15.93
N VAL A 88 -25.58 0.01 -15.14
CA VAL A 88 -24.22 -0.52 -15.21
C VAL A 88 -23.85 -1.08 -13.84
N ALA A 89 -23.04 -2.14 -13.79
CA ALA A 89 -22.52 -2.66 -12.52
C ALA A 89 -21.73 -1.57 -11.75
N PRO A 90 -21.88 -1.48 -10.42
CA PRO A 90 -21.14 -0.52 -9.61
C PRO A 90 -19.64 -0.83 -9.63
N GLU A 91 -18.82 0.20 -9.50
CA GLU A 91 -17.41 0.02 -9.15
C GLU A 91 -17.30 -0.23 -7.63
N LEU A 92 -16.53 -1.25 -7.26
CA LEU A 92 -16.36 -1.68 -5.87
C LEU A 92 -14.88 -1.72 -5.49
N ILE A 93 -14.50 -0.85 -4.56
CA ILE A 93 -13.16 -0.81 -3.97
C ILE A 93 -13.28 -1.35 -2.54
N VAL A 94 -12.53 -2.41 -2.22
CA VAL A 94 -12.56 -3.08 -0.92
C VAL A 94 -11.17 -3.08 -0.31
N ASP A 95 -11.06 -2.69 0.96
CA ASP A 95 -9.86 -2.87 1.77
C ASP A 95 -10.15 -3.61 3.10
N ARG A 96 -9.38 -3.31 4.15
CA ARG A 96 -9.55 -3.91 5.49
C ARG A 96 -10.67 -3.23 6.28
N ASP A 97 -10.76 -1.91 6.17
CA ASP A 97 -11.54 -1.04 7.05
C ASP A 97 -12.78 -0.46 6.29
N GLU A 98 -12.73 -0.35 4.96
CA GLU A 98 -13.75 0.28 4.10
C GLU A 98 -14.17 -0.60 2.89
N ILE A 99 -15.45 -0.48 2.48
CA ILE A 99 -15.96 -0.85 1.16
C ILE A 99 -16.53 0.41 0.51
N THR A 100 -15.92 0.88 -0.58
CA THR A 100 -16.39 2.02 -1.36
C THR A 100 -17.17 1.55 -2.58
N VAL A 101 -18.42 1.98 -2.68
CA VAL A 101 -19.35 1.66 -3.78
C VAL A 101 -19.60 2.91 -4.62
N VAL A 102 -19.19 2.90 -5.88
CA VAL A 102 -19.45 4.00 -6.82
C VAL A 102 -20.52 3.58 -7.83
N VAL A 103 -21.66 4.26 -7.79
CA VAL A 103 -22.80 4.01 -8.68
C VAL A 103 -22.69 4.88 -9.94
N THR A 104 -22.88 4.29 -11.11
CA THR A 104 -22.91 5.04 -12.37
C THR A 104 -24.32 5.61 -12.61
N VAL A 105 -24.42 6.94 -12.70
CA VAL A 105 -25.67 7.69 -12.88
C VAL A 105 -25.74 8.22 -14.32
N PRO A 106 -26.90 8.13 -15.01
CA PRO A 106 -27.02 8.56 -16.41
C PRO A 106 -26.70 10.04 -16.63
N GLU A 107 -25.94 10.37 -17.68
CA GLU A 107 -25.54 11.76 -17.96
C GLU A 107 -26.71 12.70 -18.30
N PRO A 108 -26.60 14.01 -18.01
CA PRO A 108 -27.54 15.00 -18.50
C PRO A 108 -27.55 15.05 -20.04
N PRO A 109 -28.70 15.38 -20.65
CA PRO A 109 -28.73 15.73 -22.07
C PRO A 109 -27.75 16.88 -22.33
N THR A 110 -26.85 16.69 -23.28
CA THR A 110 -25.90 17.72 -23.73
C THR A 110 -26.59 18.65 -24.71
N GLU A 111 -26.55 19.95 -24.44
CA GLU A 111 -27.05 20.98 -25.36
C GLU A 111 -25.98 21.32 -26.43
N ALA A 112 -26.41 21.72 -27.63
CA ALA A 112 -25.52 21.84 -28.80
C ALA A 112 -24.36 22.85 -28.64
N ASP A 113 -24.55 23.87 -27.79
CA ASP A 113 -23.55 24.90 -27.46
C ASP A 113 -23.07 24.81 -26.01
N GLU A 114 -23.21 23.65 -25.35
CA GLU A 114 -22.82 23.47 -23.95
C GLU A 114 -21.30 23.59 -23.74
N THR A 115 -20.89 24.53 -22.88
CA THR A 115 -19.47 24.66 -22.51
C THR A 115 -19.01 23.52 -21.60
N PRO A 116 -17.73 23.12 -21.60
CA PRO A 116 -17.23 22.04 -20.74
C PRO A 116 -17.55 22.24 -19.25
N ALA A 117 -17.46 23.49 -18.78
CA ALA A 117 -17.78 23.85 -17.39
C ALA A 117 -19.28 23.72 -17.06
N ALA A 118 -20.17 23.98 -18.03
CA ALA A 118 -21.61 23.75 -17.86
C ALA A 118 -21.93 22.25 -17.80
N ALA A 119 -21.34 21.44 -18.69
CA ALA A 119 -21.50 19.99 -18.68
C ALA A 119 -20.98 19.35 -17.37
N GLU A 120 -19.82 19.81 -16.88
CA GLU A 120 -19.28 19.39 -15.58
C GLU A 120 -20.20 19.76 -14.41
N ALA A 121 -20.71 20.99 -14.38
CA ALA A 121 -21.67 21.44 -13.37
C ALA A 121 -23.01 20.66 -13.43
N ALA A 122 -23.49 20.32 -14.62
CA ALA A 122 -24.70 19.52 -14.82
C ALA A 122 -24.53 18.07 -14.33
N ARG A 123 -23.34 17.47 -14.55
CA ARG A 123 -22.96 16.15 -14.02
C ARG A 123 -22.84 16.16 -12.50
N SER A 124 -22.16 17.15 -11.92
CA SER A 124 -22.06 17.32 -10.45
C SER A 124 -23.43 17.54 -9.81
N GLY A 125 -24.26 18.43 -10.36
CA GLY A 125 -25.63 18.65 -9.90
C GLY A 125 -26.50 17.38 -9.96
N ARG A 126 -26.26 16.50 -10.93
CA ARG A 126 -26.91 15.19 -11.01
C ARG A 126 -26.42 14.21 -9.93
N ILE A 127 -25.13 14.18 -9.65
CA ILE A 127 -24.56 13.39 -8.55
C ILE A 127 -25.10 13.89 -7.20
N ALA A 128 -25.16 15.21 -6.99
CA ALA A 128 -25.74 15.81 -5.79
C ALA A 128 -27.24 15.46 -5.62
N ARG A 129 -28.03 15.47 -6.70
CA ARG A 129 -29.42 15.00 -6.65
C ARG A 129 -29.49 13.51 -6.30
N PHE A 130 -28.75 12.66 -7.01
CA PHE A 130 -28.72 11.21 -6.73
C PHE A 130 -28.35 10.94 -5.27
N ARG A 131 -27.34 11.63 -4.74
CA ARG A 131 -26.89 11.53 -3.35
C ARG A 131 -28.02 11.74 -2.36
N GLU A 132 -28.82 12.79 -2.50
CA GLU A 132 -29.90 13.06 -1.56
C GLU A 132 -31.13 12.16 -1.80
N ASP A 133 -31.57 11.99 -3.05
CA ASP A 133 -32.73 11.13 -3.40
C ASP A 133 -32.55 9.67 -2.93
N THR A 134 -31.31 9.15 -2.93
CA THR A 134 -31.00 7.75 -2.57
C THR A 134 -30.59 7.54 -1.12
N ARG A 135 -30.48 8.60 -0.31
CA ARG A 135 -29.80 8.59 1.00
C ARG A 135 -30.26 7.48 1.93
N ALA A 136 -31.58 7.36 2.17
CA ALA A 136 -32.13 6.37 3.10
C ALA A 136 -31.79 4.93 2.66
N ARG A 137 -31.99 4.62 1.38
CA ARG A 137 -31.72 3.30 0.83
C ARG A 137 -30.23 2.94 0.82
N ARG A 138 -29.33 3.92 0.63
CA ARG A 138 -27.88 3.71 0.77
C ARG A 138 -27.47 3.42 2.22
N VAL A 139 -28.14 4.01 3.22
CA VAL A 139 -27.91 3.68 4.63
C VAL A 139 -28.36 2.25 4.94
N GLU A 140 -29.57 1.85 4.55
CA GLU A 140 -30.05 0.46 4.75
C GLU A 140 -29.11 -0.61 4.16
N ILE A 141 -28.56 -0.34 2.97
CA ILE A 141 -27.63 -1.26 2.29
C ILE A 141 -26.27 -1.23 2.99
N ALA A 142 -25.78 -0.07 3.42
CA ALA A 142 -24.54 0.07 4.17
C ALA A 142 -24.58 -0.68 5.51
N GLU A 143 -25.68 -0.59 6.26
CA GLU A 143 -25.86 -1.28 7.53
C GLU A 143 -25.87 -2.81 7.35
N ALA A 144 -26.63 -3.33 6.39
CA ALA A 144 -26.66 -4.76 6.08
C ALA A 144 -25.30 -5.29 5.57
N ALA A 145 -24.57 -4.48 4.80
CA ALA A 145 -23.21 -4.80 4.36
C ALA A 145 -22.20 -4.76 5.52
N GLN A 146 -22.32 -3.79 6.42
CA GLN A 146 -21.50 -3.67 7.63
C GLN A 146 -21.67 -4.88 8.56
N GLU A 147 -22.92 -5.31 8.79
CA GLU A 147 -23.23 -6.50 9.58
C GLU A 147 -22.62 -7.77 8.94
N ARG A 148 -22.72 -7.91 7.61
CA ARG A 148 -22.20 -9.08 6.88
C ARG A 148 -20.67 -9.11 6.78
N PHE A 149 -20.04 -7.99 6.42
CA PHE A 149 -18.64 -7.93 6.00
C PHE A 149 -17.71 -7.27 7.03
N GLY A 150 -18.24 -6.72 8.13
CA GLY A 150 -17.46 -6.11 9.21
C GLY A 150 -16.64 -4.88 8.78
N ARG A 151 -17.07 -4.18 7.74
CA ARG A 151 -16.39 -3.04 7.10
C ARG A 151 -17.39 -1.92 6.87
N THR A 152 -16.98 -0.68 7.16
CA THR A 152 -17.83 0.49 6.90
C THR A 152 -18.07 0.63 5.39
N VAL A 153 -19.30 0.94 4.99
CA VAL A 153 -19.61 1.20 3.58
C VAL A 153 -19.67 2.69 3.30
N SER A 154 -18.84 3.09 2.35
CA SER A 154 -18.85 4.44 1.80
C SER A 154 -19.31 4.43 0.35
N TRP A 155 -19.84 5.58 -0.07
CA TRP A 155 -20.60 5.70 -1.30
C TRP A 155 -20.03 6.83 -2.14
N GLY A 156 -20.08 6.66 -3.45
CA GLY A 156 -19.90 7.72 -4.43
C GLY A 156 -20.83 7.53 -5.62
N ALA A 157 -20.79 8.49 -6.53
CA ALA A 157 -21.45 8.36 -7.82
C ALA A 157 -20.58 8.92 -8.95
N ARG A 158 -20.72 8.33 -10.14
CA ARG A 158 -20.07 8.74 -11.38
C ARG A 158 -21.12 9.18 -12.39
N CYS A 159 -20.93 10.31 -13.04
CA CYS A 159 -21.79 10.84 -14.09
C CYS A 159 -20.89 11.34 -15.23
N GLY A 160 -20.70 10.50 -16.26
CA GLY A 160 -19.63 10.69 -17.24
C GLY A 160 -18.25 10.66 -16.57
N GLU A 161 -17.40 11.62 -16.92
CA GLU A 161 -16.05 11.79 -16.35
C GLU A 161 -16.06 12.26 -14.88
N VAL A 162 -17.16 12.86 -14.39
CA VAL A 162 -17.23 13.38 -13.02
C VAL A 162 -17.50 12.23 -12.06
N THR A 163 -16.63 12.04 -11.07
CA THR A 163 -16.81 11.08 -9.97
C THR A 163 -16.70 11.81 -8.64
N GLU A 164 -17.74 11.74 -7.81
CA GLU A 164 -17.71 12.28 -6.45
C GLU A 164 -17.89 11.15 -5.44
N LEU A 165 -16.94 11.04 -4.51
CA LEU A 165 -17.13 10.28 -3.27
C LEU A 165 -17.88 11.15 -2.26
N PHE A 166 -18.78 10.53 -1.48
CA PHE A 166 -19.48 11.19 -0.39
C PHE A 166 -18.61 11.09 0.88
N THR A 167 -19.17 10.73 2.03
CA THR A 167 -18.39 10.52 3.25
C THR A 167 -17.61 9.20 3.17
N THR A 168 -16.28 9.29 3.16
CA THR A 168 -15.35 8.14 3.24
C THR A 168 -14.85 7.91 4.67
N VAL A 169 -14.27 6.73 4.91
CA VAL A 169 -13.71 6.32 6.19
C VAL A 169 -12.36 6.99 6.47
N SER A 170 -12.18 7.48 7.69
CA SER A 170 -10.86 7.88 8.20
C SER A 170 -10.29 6.79 9.11
N ALA A 171 -9.56 5.84 8.54
CA ALA A 171 -8.99 4.72 9.27
C ALA A 171 -7.82 5.16 10.20
N PRO A 172 -7.68 4.55 11.40
CA PRO A 172 -6.60 4.90 12.34
C PRO A 172 -5.25 4.34 11.89
N VAL A 173 -4.47 5.16 11.16
CA VAL A 173 -3.11 4.78 10.70
C VAL A 173 -2.02 5.18 11.70
N MET A 174 -2.00 6.44 12.15
CA MET A 174 -0.94 7.00 13.01
C MET A 174 -0.70 6.25 14.33
N THR A 175 -1.75 5.67 14.92
CA THR A 175 -1.68 4.94 16.20
C THR A 175 -1.01 3.57 16.06
N ARG A 176 -0.94 3.03 14.84
CA ARG A 176 -0.28 1.74 14.54
C ARG A 176 1.24 1.90 14.30
N LEU A 177 1.72 3.12 14.05
CA LEU A 177 3.14 3.41 13.78
C LEU A 177 4.01 3.31 15.04
N ARG A 178 5.19 2.73 14.92
CA ARG A 178 6.24 2.66 15.96
C ARG A 178 6.98 3.99 16.08
N GLN A 179 7.78 4.15 17.15
CA GLN A 179 8.53 5.38 17.39
C GLN A 179 9.49 5.73 16.25
N SER A 180 10.20 4.75 15.69
CA SER A 180 11.11 4.92 14.55
C SER A 180 10.40 5.50 13.32
N GLU A 181 9.22 4.98 13.00
CA GLU A 181 8.40 5.44 11.87
C GLU A 181 7.88 6.87 12.13
N ARG A 182 7.47 7.18 13.36
CA ARG A 182 7.04 8.54 13.73
C ARG A 182 8.17 9.57 13.66
N LEU A 183 9.42 9.18 13.97
CA LEU A 183 10.59 10.06 13.84
C LEU A 183 10.92 10.41 12.37
N VAL A 184 10.64 9.50 11.43
CA VAL A 184 10.75 9.81 9.99
C VAL A 184 9.70 10.86 9.59
N LEU A 185 8.46 10.73 10.08
CA LEU A 185 7.42 11.73 9.84
C LEU A 185 7.72 13.07 10.52
N ASP A 186 8.35 13.06 11.69
CA ASP A 186 8.83 14.28 12.36
C ASP A 186 9.87 15.00 11.51
N THR A 187 10.81 14.27 10.93
CA THR A 187 11.82 14.84 10.03
C THR A 187 11.20 15.54 8.81
N LEU A 188 10.09 15.02 8.26
CA LEU A 188 9.36 15.66 7.15
C LEU A 188 8.62 16.93 7.58
N VAL A 189 8.11 16.98 8.82
CA VAL A 189 7.47 18.18 9.38
C VAL A 189 8.52 19.25 9.70
N ASP A 190 9.62 18.87 10.36
CA ASP A 190 10.72 19.77 10.73
C ASP A 190 11.42 20.36 9.49
N ALA A 191 11.50 19.60 8.38
CA ALA A 191 11.99 20.07 7.08
C ALA A 191 10.97 20.94 6.30
N GLY A 192 9.77 21.16 6.82
CA GLY A 192 8.73 21.97 6.18
C GLY A 192 8.04 21.30 4.98
N VAL A 193 8.27 20.01 4.73
CA VAL A 193 7.65 19.24 3.62
C VAL A 193 6.15 19.04 3.88
N ALA A 194 5.73 19.02 5.15
CA ALA A 194 4.35 18.80 5.55
C ALA A 194 3.98 19.59 6.81
N ARG A 195 2.70 19.96 6.95
CA ARG A 195 2.21 20.81 8.06
C ARG A 195 1.87 20.04 9.34
N SER A 196 1.85 18.70 9.27
CA SER A 196 1.59 17.82 10.41
C SER A 196 2.07 16.40 10.10
N ARG A 197 2.19 15.53 11.12
CA ARG A 197 2.52 14.10 10.93
C ARG A 197 1.54 13.38 9.99
N SER A 198 0.25 13.73 10.03
CA SER A 198 -0.75 13.14 9.14
C SER A 198 -0.57 13.60 7.69
N ASP A 199 -0.29 14.88 7.48
CA ASP A 199 0.04 15.49 6.18
C ASP A 199 1.34 14.86 5.60
N ALA A 200 2.34 14.61 6.46
CA ALA A 200 3.60 13.94 6.12
C ALA A 200 3.42 12.48 5.71
N LEU A 201 2.50 11.76 6.38
CA LEU A 201 2.16 10.38 6.04
C LEU A 201 1.42 10.31 4.69
N VAL A 202 0.47 11.21 4.45
CA VAL A 202 -0.22 11.33 3.15
C VAL A 202 0.79 11.64 2.03
N TRP A 203 1.74 12.54 2.27
CA TRP A 203 2.82 12.84 1.33
C TRP A 203 3.69 11.60 1.05
N SER A 204 4.12 10.88 2.09
CA SER A 204 4.91 9.65 1.96
C SER A 204 4.19 8.58 1.13
N VAL A 205 2.90 8.37 1.35
CA VAL A 205 2.09 7.40 0.59
C VAL A 205 1.94 7.83 -0.87
N ARG A 206 1.73 9.13 -1.15
CA ARG A 206 1.67 9.67 -2.52
C ARG A 206 2.99 9.51 -3.26
N LEU A 207 4.12 9.79 -2.61
CA LEU A 207 5.45 9.58 -3.19
C LEU A 207 5.69 8.11 -3.54
N VAL A 208 5.37 7.18 -2.63
CA VAL A 208 5.46 5.75 -2.93
C VAL A 208 4.52 5.37 -4.10
N GLY A 209 3.30 5.91 -4.14
CA GLY A 209 2.36 5.71 -5.25
C GLY A 209 2.92 6.09 -6.63
N GLN A 210 3.67 7.19 -6.73
CA GLN A 210 4.30 7.64 -7.98
C GLN A 210 5.36 6.66 -8.53
N HIS A 211 5.95 5.83 -7.68
CA HIS A 211 6.96 4.83 -8.05
C HIS A 211 6.42 3.38 -7.97
N ALA A 212 5.23 3.18 -7.41
CA ALA A 212 4.68 1.86 -7.15
C ALA A 212 4.43 1.08 -8.45
N ASP A 213 3.90 1.71 -9.49
CA ASP A 213 3.63 1.04 -10.77
C ASP A 213 4.91 0.54 -11.45
N GLU A 214 6.02 1.30 -11.35
CA GLU A 214 7.33 0.89 -11.84
C GLU A 214 7.83 -0.35 -11.09
N TRP A 215 7.83 -0.31 -9.76
CA TRP A 215 8.31 -1.44 -8.93
C TRP A 215 7.40 -2.67 -9.02
N LEU A 216 6.09 -2.49 -9.14
CA LEU A 216 5.13 -3.57 -9.34
C LEU A 216 5.27 -4.22 -10.72
N THR A 217 5.62 -3.44 -11.75
CA THR A 217 5.93 -3.97 -13.09
C THR A 217 7.19 -4.83 -13.04
N GLN A 218 8.30 -4.30 -12.49
CA GLN A 218 9.56 -5.05 -12.31
C GLN A 218 9.36 -6.34 -11.49
N LEU A 219 8.52 -6.29 -10.45
CA LEU A 219 8.20 -7.48 -9.64
C LEU A 219 7.41 -8.53 -10.42
N ARG A 220 6.44 -8.12 -11.26
CA ARG A 220 5.67 -9.04 -12.12
C ARG A 220 6.56 -9.69 -13.17
N GLU A 221 7.43 -8.92 -13.81
CA GLU A 221 8.42 -9.42 -14.78
C GLU A 221 9.38 -10.44 -14.14
N ALA A 222 9.91 -10.13 -12.95
CA ALA A 222 10.76 -11.06 -12.20
C ALA A 222 10.03 -12.36 -11.83
N MET A 223 8.76 -12.27 -11.40
CA MET A 223 7.93 -13.43 -11.09
C MET A 223 7.60 -14.26 -12.34
N GLN A 224 7.36 -13.63 -13.49
CA GLN A 224 7.17 -14.31 -14.77
C GLN A 224 8.43 -15.08 -15.17
N SER A 225 9.62 -14.46 -15.08
CA SER A 225 10.90 -15.13 -15.36
C SER A 225 11.13 -16.35 -14.45
N VAL A 226 10.76 -16.27 -13.16
CA VAL A 226 10.81 -17.43 -12.24
C VAL A 226 9.88 -18.56 -12.70
N GLU A 227 8.68 -18.24 -13.21
CA GLU A 227 7.74 -19.24 -13.69
C GLU A 227 8.19 -19.88 -15.02
N GLU A 228 8.80 -19.10 -15.92
CA GLU A 228 9.42 -19.61 -17.14
C GLU A 228 10.57 -20.60 -16.84
N VAL A 229 11.42 -20.28 -15.86
CA VAL A 229 12.48 -21.19 -15.39
C VAL A 229 11.91 -22.47 -14.76
N ARG A 230 10.78 -22.39 -14.04
CA ARG A 230 10.08 -23.58 -13.52
C ARG A 230 9.50 -24.44 -14.63
N ALA A 231 8.88 -23.83 -15.65
CA ALA A 231 8.31 -24.53 -16.79
C ALA A 231 9.38 -25.24 -17.66
N GLN A 232 10.61 -24.71 -17.67
CA GLN A 232 11.80 -25.33 -18.28
C GLN A 232 12.47 -26.39 -17.38
N GLY A 233 12.04 -26.53 -16.13
CA GLY A 233 12.54 -27.55 -15.21
C GLY A 233 12.25 -28.98 -15.69
N PRO A 234 13.07 -29.97 -15.28
CA PRO A 234 12.88 -31.34 -15.73
C PRO A 234 11.52 -31.88 -15.27
N LYS A 235 10.69 -32.30 -16.24
CA LYS A 235 9.45 -33.03 -15.98
C LYS A 235 9.82 -34.39 -15.38
N LEU A 236 9.52 -34.58 -14.11
CA LEU A 236 9.58 -35.90 -13.46
C LEU A 236 8.46 -36.76 -14.06
N GLY A 237 8.84 -37.66 -14.96
CA GLY A 237 8.01 -38.77 -15.46
C GLY A 237 8.26 -40.05 -14.68
#